data_AF-A0A957LDT4-F1
#
_entry.id   AF-A0A957LDT4-F1
#
_cell.length_a   1.000
_cell.length_b   1.000
_cell.length_c   1.000
_cell.angle_alpha   90.00
_cell.angle_beta   90.00
_cell.angle_gamma   90.00
#
_symmetry.space_group_name_H-M   'P 1'
#
loop_
_entity.id
_entity.type
_entity.pdbx_description
1 polymer ?
#
loop_
_entity_poly.entity_id
_entity_poly.type
_entity_poly.pdbx_seq_one_letter_code
_entity_poly.pdbx_strand_id
1 'polypeptide(L)'
;MFDFKCRMYNTIVELIAGDISQIQADVLVSADDIYLSMSGGVAQALSDVAGPRLKDDVRKFSLPLDFGSMIVTGAGNLSARYVFHAVSRDFIQNVDIDIILPNLVKRLLDTAAVLSVDHLALPLIGAGSTGLSEEEVVEYIFKSVMYHLASGNYTINQLTIVLYEEEKDLRQHAERLFKMAITTTELQERIKKMEALRDEVVSDTELFHLLDARLSAARDELKKLFHISAMDTSGTLGHTLSAEASEKAREKLEITIDGLEEEEENLKTLRETDQKRLDALQERKEAATNQLTAEEEMELSALNRQLEQRAIQLLALESRKRNYRRELSFLRTSHRTEIFEILNNRFDINELQTLCFLLDIDYEGLSGLNKVSKIRSLINFVERRRVVDELIKTGVKIRDDIDWPTLSS
;
A
#
# COMPACT_ATOMS: atom_id res chain seq x y z
N MET A 1 -30.88 -3.42 7.50
CA MET A 1 -29.67 -2.65 7.84
C MET A 1 -28.61 -3.66 8.24
N PHE A 2 -27.74 -3.99 7.30
CA PHE A 2 -26.57 -4.80 7.59
C PHE A 2 -25.55 -3.93 8.31
N ASP A 3 -25.07 -4.40 9.44
CA ASP A 3 -23.86 -3.91 10.06
C ASP A 3 -23.10 -5.13 10.54
N PHE A 4 -22.36 -5.78 9.63
CA PHE A 4 -21.37 -6.74 10.06
C PHE A 4 -20.07 -6.00 10.28
N LYS A 5 -19.52 -6.09 11.49
CA LYS A 5 -18.34 -5.36 11.90
C LYS A 5 -17.41 -6.29 12.66
N CYS A 6 -16.14 -6.29 12.29
CA CYS A 6 -15.11 -7.01 13.02
C CYS A 6 -13.84 -6.19 13.10
N ARG A 7 -12.99 -6.51 14.08
CA ARG A 7 -11.63 -6.00 14.12
C ARG A 7 -10.72 -7.01 13.44
N MET A 8 -10.05 -6.58 12.37
CA MET A 8 -8.96 -7.30 11.73
C MET A 8 -7.68 -6.53 12.05
N TYR A 9 -6.83 -7.11 12.89
CA TYR A 9 -5.62 -6.45 13.40
C TYR A 9 -5.97 -5.12 14.09
N ASN A 10 -5.41 -4.00 13.62
CA ASN A 10 -5.70 -2.68 14.18
C ASN A 10 -6.90 -1.98 13.51
N THR A 11 -7.44 -2.55 12.43
CA THR A 11 -8.47 -1.92 11.60
C THR A 11 -9.83 -2.54 11.89
N ILE A 12 -10.84 -1.70 12.00
CA ILE A 12 -12.24 -2.09 12.03
C ILE A 12 -12.71 -2.26 10.59
N VAL A 13 -13.06 -3.48 10.21
CA VAL A 13 -13.63 -3.79 8.89
C VAL A 13 -15.13 -4.00 9.02
N GLU A 14 -15.87 -3.23 8.26
CA GLU A 14 -17.34 -3.18 8.29
C GLU A 14 -17.91 -3.48 6.91
N LEU A 15 -19.03 -4.19 6.88
CA LEU A 15 -19.80 -4.45 5.68
C LEU A 15 -21.22 -3.94 5.89
N ILE A 16 -21.61 -3.03 5.02
CA ILE A 16 -22.91 -2.39 5.02
C ILE A 16 -23.57 -2.57 3.66
N ALA A 17 -24.90 -2.50 3.62
CA ALA A 17 -25.59 -2.26 2.36
C ALA A 17 -26.16 -0.85 2.31
N GLY A 18 -26.02 -0.22 1.15
CA GLY A 18 -26.52 1.11 0.87
C GLY A 18 -25.80 1.76 -0.29
N ASP A 19 -26.12 3.03 -0.49
CA ASP A 19 -25.45 3.88 -1.46
C ASP A 19 -24.16 4.46 -0.86
N ILE A 20 -23.02 4.14 -1.47
CA ILE A 20 -21.71 4.64 -1.06
C ILE A 20 -21.62 6.17 -1.09
N SER A 21 -22.43 6.84 -1.91
CA SER A 21 -22.49 8.31 -1.97
C SER A 21 -22.99 8.95 -0.67
N GLN A 22 -23.66 8.17 0.19
CA GLN A 22 -24.23 8.61 1.47
C GLN A 22 -23.32 8.28 2.67
N ILE A 23 -22.19 7.62 2.44
CA ILE A 23 -21.28 7.21 3.52
C ILE A 23 -20.42 8.38 3.95
N GLN A 24 -20.31 8.58 5.25
CA GLN A 24 -19.37 9.51 5.86
C GLN A 24 -18.05 8.78 6.09
N ALA A 25 -17.01 9.17 5.37
CA ALA A 25 -15.67 8.61 5.46
C ALA A 25 -14.65 9.66 5.00
N ASP A 26 -13.37 9.52 5.32
CA ASP A 26 -12.33 10.40 4.75
C ASP A 26 -12.19 10.19 3.24
N VAL A 27 -12.37 8.95 2.78
CA VAL A 27 -12.26 8.55 1.37
C VAL A 27 -13.47 7.74 0.95
N LEU A 28 -14.03 8.10 -0.22
CA LEU A 28 -14.96 7.26 -0.96
C LEU A 28 -14.29 6.75 -2.23
N VAL A 29 -14.33 5.43 -2.46
CA VAL A 29 -13.78 4.83 -3.67
C VAL A 29 -14.84 4.79 -4.77
N SER A 30 -14.52 5.38 -5.91
CA SER A 30 -15.26 5.22 -7.15
C SER A 30 -14.69 4.05 -7.94
N ALA A 31 -15.55 3.30 -8.63
CA ALA A 31 -15.15 2.25 -9.57
C ALA A 31 -15.66 2.65 -10.96
N ASP A 32 -14.73 2.91 -11.89
CA ASP A 32 -15.06 3.52 -13.19
C ASP A 32 -14.21 2.94 -14.34
N ASP A 33 -14.50 3.39 -15.56
CA ASP A 33 -13.75 3.03 -16.76
C ASP A 33 -12.46 3.82 -16.94
N ILE A 34 -11.62 3.41 -17.90
CA ILE A 34 -10.33 4.06 -18.21
C ILE A 34 -10.45 5.56 -18.57
N TYR A 35 -11.63 6.05 -18.96
CA TYR A 35 -11.87 7.47 -19.24
C TYR A 35 -12.46 8.22 -18.05
N LEU A 36 -12.73 7.54 -16.93
CA LEU A 36 -13.43 8.09 -15.77
C LEU A 36 -14.70 8.83 -16.19
N SER A 37 -15.48 8.18 -17.07
CA SER A 37 -16.64 8.80 -17.70
C SER A 37 -17.75 9.12 -16.71
N MET A 38 -17.79 8.42 -15.57
CA MET A 38 -18.84 8.47 -14.57
C MET A 38 -20.23 8.23 -15.20
N SER A 39 -20.28 7.33 -16.17
CA SER A 39 -21.48 7.11 -17.01
C SER A 39 -22.50 6.16 -16.40
N GLY A 40 -22.18 5.52 -15.26
CA GLY A 40 -23.12 4.63 -14.56
C GLY A 40 -22.62 4.12 -13.21
N GLY A 41 -23.52 3.43 -12.51
CA GLY A 41 -23.22 2.72 -11.25
C GLY A 41 -22.68 3.63 -10.15
N VAL A 42 -21.70 3.13 -9.40
CA VAL A 42 -21.07 3.85 -8.28
C VAL A 42 -20.46 5.18 -8.72
N ALA A 43 -19.78 5.22 -9.86
CA ALA A 43 -19.13 6.42 -10.35
C ALA A 43 -20.14 7.54 -10.66
N GLN A 44 -21.29 7.18 -11.23
CA GLN A 44 -22.38 8.14 -11.45
C GLN A 44 -22.99 8.62 -10.13
N ALA A 45 -23.31 7.70 -9.20
CA ALA A 45 -23.89 8.05 -7.91
C ALA A 45 -23.00 9.04 -7.12
N LEU A 46 -21.69 8.80 -7.11
CA LEU A 46 -20.73 9.72 -6.51
C LEU A 46 -20.67 11.07 -7.24
N SER A 47 -20.70 11.06 -8.57
CA SER A 47 -20.68 12.28 -9.40
C SER A 47 -21.90 13.17 -9.17
N ASP A 48 -23.09 12.57 -9.09
CA ASP A 48 -24.36 13.27 -8.91
C ASP A 48 -24.38 14.03 -7.57
N VAL A 49 -23.84 13.43 -6.51
CA VAL A 49 -23.73 14.08 -5.20
C VAL A 49 -22.57 15.08 -5.17
N ALA A 50 -21.38 14.71 -5.66
CA ALA A 50 -20.18 15.56 -5.61
C ALA A 50 -20.33 16.86 -6.40
N GLY A 51 -21.15 16.85 -7.46
CA GLY A 51 -21.36 17.97 -8.36
C GLY A 51 -20.25 18.14 -9.41
N PRO A 52 -20.33 19.20 -10.24
CA PRO A 52 -19.49 19.35 -11.44
C PRO A 52 -17.98 19.42 -11.14
N ARG A 53 -17.61 19.86 -9.93
CA ARG A 53 -16.22 19.99 -9.51
C ARG A 53 -15.45 18.67 -9.56
N LEU A 54 -16.10 17.53 -9.32
CA LEU A 54 -15.45 16.22 -9.40
C LEU A 54 -14.95 15.94 -10.82
N LYS A 55 -15.77 16.22 -11.84
CA LYS A 55 -15.39 16.06 -13.26
C LYS A 55 -14.31 17.05 -13.66
N ASP A 56 -14.37 18.28 -13.15
CA ASP A 56 -13.33 19.29 -13.42
C ASP A 56 -11.97 18.91 -12.83
N ASP A 57 -11.94 18.28 -11.64
CA ASP A 57 -10.71 17.75 -11.06
C ASP A 57 -10.17 16.55 -11.85
N VAL A 58 -11.05 15.63 -12.30
CA VAL A 58 -10.66 14.50 -13.16
C VAL A 58 -10.07 14.96 -14.49
N ARG A 59 -10.61 16.02 -15.11
CA ARG A 59 -10.10 16.58 -16.39
C ARG A 59 -8.67 17.11 -16.32
N LYS A 60 -8.11 17.29 -15.13
CA LYS A 60 -6.71 17.69 -14.94
C LYS A 60 -5.73 16.53 -15.18
N PHE A 61 -6.23 15.29 -15.17
CA PHE A 61 -5.43 14.10 -15.41
C PHE A 61 -5.41 13.76 -16.91
N SER A 62 -4.35 13.08 -17.34
CA SER A 62 -4.25 12.59 -18.72
C SER A 62 -5.04 11.28 -18.84
N LEU A 63 -6.11 11.32 -19.63
CA LEU A 63 -6.96 10.16 -19.94
C LEU A 63 -6.64 9.62 -21.35
N PRO A 64 -6.89 8.33 -21.65
CA PRO A 64 -7.34 7.29 -20.72
C PRO A 64 -6.26 6.87 -19.72
N LEU A 65 -6.69 6.35 -18.58
CA LEU A 65 -5.86 5.70 -17.57
C LEU A 65 -5.64 4.23 -17.92
N ASP A 66 -4.59 3.64 -17.35
CA ASP A 66 -4.35 2.21 -17.49
C ASP A 66 -5.37 1.41 -16.63
N PHE A 67 -5.79 0.26 -17.12
CA PHE A 67 -6.64 -0.66 -16.36
C PHE A 67 -5.94 -1.12 -15.07
N GLY A 68 -6.66 -1.13 -13.94
CA GLY A 68 -6.07 -1.43 -12.62
C GLY A 68 -5.25 -0.30 -11.99
N SER A 69 -5.28 0.89 -12.59
CA SER A 69 -4.74 2.12 -11.99
C SER A 69 -5.78 2.87 -11.15
N MET A 70 -5.37 3.99 -10.57
CA MET A 70 -6.25 4.86 -9.78
C MET A 70 -5.77 6.30 -9.89
N ILE A 71 -6.68 7.27 -9.68
CA ILE A 71 -6.29 8.66 -9.36
C ILE A 71 -7.02 9.17 -8.12
N VAL A 72 -6.51 10.25 -7.53
CA VAL A 72 -7.09 10.90 -6.35
C VAL A 72 -7.56 12.31 -6.71
N THR A 73 -8.77 12.66 -6.29
CA THR A 73 -9.34 14.02 -6.44
C THR A 73 -9.95 14.51 -5.13
N GLY A 74 -10.30 15.79 -5.05
CA GLY A 74 -11.17 16.28 -3.99
C GLY A 74 -12.60 15.76 -4.13
N ALA A 75 -13.33 15.64 -3.03
CA ALA A 75 -14.64 14.98 -3.04
C ALA A 75 -15.83 15.87 -3.45
N GLY A 76 -15.61 17.14 -3.79
CA GLY A 76 -16.69 18.07 -4.11
C GLY A 76 -17.66 18.25 -2.93
N ASN A 77 -18.95 17.99 -3.14
CA ASN A 77 -20.00 18.07 -2.12
C ASN A 77 -20.25 16.75 -1.35
N LEU A 78 -19.50 15.68 -1.62
CA LEU A 78 -19.61 14.42 -0.87
C LEU A 78 -19.20 14.65 0.60
N SER A 79 -19.72 13.81 1.50
CA SER A 79 -19.29 13.79 2.91
C SER A 79 -17.95 13.08 3.09
N ALA A 80 -16.95 13.50 2.31
CA ALA A 80 -15.60 12.96 2.30
C ALA A 80 -14.57 14.02 1.96
N ARG A 81 -13.29 13.69 2.16
CA ARG A 81 -12.17 14.58 1.82
C ARG A 81 -11.68 14.29 0.41
N TYR A 82 -11.59 13.01 0.06
CA TYR A 82 -11.09 12.56 -1.24
C TYR A 82 -12.02 11.55 -1.89
N VAL A 83 -11.98 11.53 -3.23
CA VAL A 83 -12.49 10.41 -4.03
C VAL A 83 -11.30 9.72 -4.68
N PHE A 84 -11.20 8.41 -4.44
CA PHE A 84 -10.22 7.53 -5.07
C PHE A 84 -10.90 6.87 -6.28
N HIS A 85 -10.51 7.26 -7.49
CA HIS A 85 -11.11 6.76 -8.73
C HIS A 85 -10.36 5.52 -9.20
N ALA A 86 -10.88 4.36 -8.85
CA ALA A 86 -10.30 3.06 -9.17
C ALA A 86 -10.75 2.62 -10.57
N VAL A 87 -9.77 2.35 -11.46
CA VAL A 87 -10.04 1.96 -12.85
C VAL A 87 -10.25 0.46 -12.91
N SER A 88 -11.52 0.06 -12.94
CA SER A 88 -11.94 -1.34 -12.88
C SER A 88 -12.75 -1.77 -14.10
N ARG A 89 -12.86 -0.92 -15.14
CA ARG A 89 -13.44 -1.30 -16.42
C ARG A 89 -12.58 -0.85 -17.61
N ASP A 90 -12.22 -1.79 -18.47
CA ASP A 90 -11.69 -1.51 -19.81
C ASP A 90 -12.54 -2.31 -20.82
N PHE A 91 -13.15 -1.60 -21.78
CA PHE A 91 -14.03 -2.21 -22.78
C PHE A 91 -13.27 -2.94 -23.91
N ILE A 92 -11.93 -2.84 -23.92
CA ILE A 92 -11.07 -3.29 -25.03
C ILE A 92 -10.28 -4.55 -24.68
N GLN A 93 -10.00 -4.80 -23.40
CA GLN A 93 -9.09 -5.87 -22.97
C GLN A 93 -9.80 -6.97 -22.16
N ASN A 94 -9.57 -8.23 -22.53
CA ASN A 94 -9.76 -9.37 -21.63
C ASN A 94 -8.54 -9.44 -20.72
N VAL A 95 -8.68 -9.03 -19.46
CA VAL A 95 -7.56 -9.03 -18.51
C VAL A 95 -7.91 -9.91 -17.30
N ASP A 96 -6.88 -10.54 -16.75
CA ASP A 96 -6.90 -11.37 -15.55
C ASP A 96 -7.29 -10.53 -14.32
N ILE A 97 -8.59 -10.46 -14.06
CA ILE A 97 -9.17 -9.65 -13.00
C ILE A 97 -8.79 -10.12 -11.59
N ASP A 98 -8.45 -11.39 -11.46
CA ASP A 98 -7.90 -12.03 -10.26
C ASP A 98 -6.52 -11.48 -9.88
N ILE A 99 -5.79 -10.90 -10.83
CA ILE A 99 -4.54 -10.17 -10.58
C ILE A 99 -4.81 -8.69 -10.29
N ILE A 100 -5.83 -8.11 -10.90
CA ILE A 100 -6.03 -6.66 -10.88
C ILE A 100 -6.74 -6.17 -9.63
N LEU A 101 -7.82 -6.85 -9.21
CA LEU A 101 -8.54 -6.44 -8.00
C LEU A 101 -7.63 -6.41 -6.75
N PRO A 102 -6.77 -7.41 -6.51
CA PRO A 102 -5.86 -7.37 -5.37
C PRO A 102 -4.84 -6.24 -5.42
N ASN A 103 -4.33 -5.94 -6.61
CA ASN A 103 -3.42 -4.83 -6.82
C ASN A 103 -4.11 -3.48 -6.61
N LEU A 104 -5.37 -3.37 -7.03
CA LEU A 104 -6.16 -2.16 -6.83
C LEU A 104 -6.47 -1.94 -5.34
N VAL A 105 -6.88 -3.00 -4.62
CA VAL A 105 -7.05 -2.96 -3.15
C VAL A 105 -5.75 -2.55 -2.45
N LYS A 106 -4.61 -3.11 -2.86
CA LYS A 106 -3.30 -2.71 -2.34
C LYS A 106 -3.06 -1.21 -2.52
N ARG A 107 -3.24 -0.69 -3.75
CA ARG A 107 -3.04 0.73 -4.06
C ARG A 107 -3.96 1.64 -3.25
N LEU A 108 -5.22 1.23 -3.04
CA LEU A 108 -6.16 1.96 -2.20
C LEU A 108 -5.64 2.10 -0.76
N LEU A 109 -5.19 0.98 -0.16
CA LEU A 109 -4.67 0.95 1.20
C LEU A 109 -3.35 1.70 1.34
N ASP A 110 -2.41 1.53 0.40
CA ASP A 110 -1.13 2.24 0.41
C ASP A 110 -1.35 3.76 0.27
N THR A 111 -2.23 4.17 -0.64
CA THR A 111 -2.54 5.61 -0.83
C THR A 111 -3.25 6.18 0.41
N ALA A 112 -4.14 5.40 1.04
CA ALA A 112 -4.79 5.78 2.29
C ALA A 112 -3.75 6.00 3.41
N ALA A 113 -2.76 5.13 3.54
CA ALA A 113 -1.68 5.27 4.52
C ALA A 113 -0.87 6.56 4.30
N VAL A 114 -0.45 6.84 3.06
CA VAL A 114 0.29 8.05 2.69
C VAL A 114 -0.50 9.32 3.01
N LEU A 115 -1.79 9.33 2.68
CA LEU A 115 -2.66 10.47 2.96
C LEU A 115 -3.11 10.55 4.43
N SER A 116 -2.74 9.58 5.27
CA SER A 116 -3.18 9.43 6.67
C SER A 116 -4.70 9.48 6.78
N VAL A 117 -5.35 8.65 5.97
CA VAL A 117 -6.79 8.42 5.95
C VAL A 117 -7.15 7.54 7.14
N ASP A 118 -8.12 7.98 7.93
CA ASP A 118 -8.62 7.23 9.08
C ASP A 118 -9.70 6.23 8.67
N HIS A 119 -10.58 6.67 7.76
CA HIS A 119 -11.74 5.90 7.29
C HIS A 119 -11.85 5.88 5.76
N LEU A 120 -11.76 4.69 5.16
CA LEU A 120 -11.96 4.46 3.73
C LEU A 120 -13.21 3.62 3.49
N ALA A 121 -14.09 4.05 2.59
CA ALA A 121 -15.22 3.25 2.12
C ALA A 121 -15.04 2.86 0.65
N LEU A 122 -15.21 1.58 0.33
CA LEU A 122 -15.11 1.04 -1.03
C LEU A 122 -16.32 0.19 -1.43
N PRO A 123 -16.71 0.20 -2.71
CA PRO A 123 -17.77 -0.67 -3.22
C PRO A 123 -17.21 -2.07 -3.53
N LEU A 124 -18.06 -2.97 -4.03
CA LEU A 124 -17.61 -4.15 -4.76
C LEU A 124 -17.04 -3.77 -6.12
N ILE A 125 -15.78 -3.34 -6.13
CA ILE A 125 -15.06 -2.95 -7.33
C ILE A 125 -15.05 -4.13 -8.33
N GLY A 126 -15.53 -3.88 -9.54
CA GLY A 126 -15.63 -4.89 -10.60
C GLY A 126 -16.98 -5.62 -10.67
N ALA A 127 -17.86 -5.49 -9.67
CA ALA A 127 -19.22 -6.04 -9.76
C ALA A 127 -20.01 -5.40 -10.92
N GLY A 128 -20.73 -6.22 -11.68
CA GLY A 128 -21.65 -5.77 -12.74
C GLY A 128 -21.05 -5.49 -14.13
N SER A 129 -19.73 -5.38 -14.30
CA SER A 129 -19.13 -5.10 -15.63
C SER A 129 -17.97 -5.96 -16.06
N THR A 130 -17.57 -6.95 -15.25
CA THR A 130 -16.32 -7.69 -15.46
C THR A 130 -16.53 -9.17 -15.78
N GLY A 131 -17.79 -9.62 -15.91
CA GLY A 131 -18.12 -11.01 -16.20
C GLY A 131 -17.97 -11.97 -15.02
N LEU A 132 -17.38 -11.53 -13.89
CA LEU A 132 -17.37 -12.26 -12.63
C LEU A 132 -18.74 -12.24 -11.94
N SER A 133 -19.02 -13.32 -11.21
CA SER A 133 -20.12 -13.32 -10.24
C SER A 133 -19.81 -12.38 -9.08
N GLU A 134 -20.86 -11.84 -8.46
CA GLU A 134 -20.69 -10.96 -7.30
C GLU A 134 -20.00 -11.69 -6.13
N GLU A 135 -20.23 -13.00 -5.98
CA GLU A 135 -19.57 -13.82 -4.96
C GLU A 135 -18.05 -13.88 -5.15
N GLU A 136 -17.59 -14.05 -6.40
CA GLU A 136 -16.16 -14.02 -6.72
C GLU A 136 -15.55 -12.66 -6.39
N VAL A 137 -16.21 -11.57 -6.77
CA VAL A 137 -15.74 -10.20 -6.50
C VAL A 137 -15.63 -9.94 -5.00
N VAL A 138 -16.65 -10.34 -4.23
CA VAL A 138 -16.62 -10.29 -2.76
C VAL A 138 -15.42 -11.08 -2.23
N GLU A 139 -15.24 -12.32 -2.66
CA GLU A 139 -14.14 -13.17 -2.21
C GLU A 139 -12.77 -12.55 -2.50
N TYR A 140 -12.56 -12.00 -3.69
CA TYR A 140 -11.30 -11.32 -4.05
C TYR A 140 -11.04 -10.08 -3.22
N ILE A 141 -12.03 -9.20 -3.06
CA ILE A 141 -11.86 -7.97 -2.27
C ILE A 141 -11.57 -8.31 -0.82
N PHE A 142 -12.34 -9.21 -0.21
CA PHE A 142 -12.16 -9.62 1.18
C PHE A 142 -10.79 -10.24 1.43
N LYS A 143 -10.38 -11.20 0.59
CA LYS A 143 -9.07 -11.84 0.71
C LYS A 143 -7.93 -10.84 0.54
N SER A 144 -8.07 -9.90 -0.38
CA SER A 144 -7.08 -8.84 -0.60
C SER A 144 -6.98 -7.90 0.60
N VAL A 145 -8.11 -7.45 1.15
CA VAL A 145 -8.15 -6.62 2.36
C VAL A 145 -7.50 -7.35 3.53
N MET A 146 -7.89 -8.60 3.79
CA MET A 146 -7.27 -9.40 4.86
C MET A 146 -5.76 -9.55 4.68
N TYR A 147 -5.32 -9.92 3.47
CA TYR A 147 -3.91 -10.14 3.17
C TYR A 147 -3.08 -8.88 3.38
N HIS A 148 -3.55 -7.74 2.86
CA HIS A 148 -2.83 -6.47 3.00
C HIS A 148 -2.86 -6.01 4.46
N LEU A 149 -4.01 -5.98 5.14
CA LEU A 149 -4.06 -5.62 6.56
C LEU A 149 -3.18 -6.50 7.46
N ALA A 150 -2.97 -7.77 7.09
CA ALA A 150 -2.05 -8.68 7.79
C ALA A 150 -0.55 -8.41 7.51
N SER A 151 -0.23 -7.98 6.29
CA SER A 151 1.16 -7.86 5.80
C SER A 151 1.73 -6.45 5.89
N GLY A 152 0.87 -5.44 5.94
CA GLY A 152 1.24 -4.03 6.01
C GLY A 152 1.04 -3.42 7.40
N ASN A 153 1.82 -2.38 7.70
CA ASN A 153 1.54 -1.48 8.82
C ASN A 153 0.65 -0.34 8.32
N TYR A 154 -0.63 -0.64 8.06
CA TYR A 154 -1.60 0.38 7.67
C TYR A 154 -2.07 1.16 8.90
N THR A 155 -2.19 2.48 8.76
CA THR A 155 -2.67 3.40 9.80
C THR A 155 -4.19 3.59 9.79
N ILE A 156 -4.89 2.93 8.87
CA ILE A 156 -6.33 3.04 8.70
C ILE A 156 -7.07 2.40 9.87
N ASN A 157 -7.93 3.17 10.54
CA ASN A 157 -8.71 2.70 11.68
C ASN A 157 -10.01 2.03 11.26
N GLN A 158 -10.64 2.47 10.17
CA GLN A 158 -11.87 1.90 9.66
C GLN A 158 -11.86 1.70 8.14
N LEU A 159 -12.29 0.51 7.71
CA LEU A 159 -12.52 0.20 6.30
C LEU A 159 -13.94 -0.33 6.13
N THR A 160 -14.74 0.35 5.33
CA THR A 160 -16.14 -0.01 5.08
C THR A 160 -16.30 -0.54 3.65
N ILE A 161 -16.78 -1.77 3.52
CA ILE A 161 -17.17 -2.36 2.24
C ILE A 161 -18.67 -2.12 2.07
N VAL A 162 -19.05 -1.50 0.95
CA VAL A 162 -20.44 -1.10 0.67
C VAL A 162 -21.02 -1.99 -0.43
N LEU A 163 -22.07 -2.72 -0.09
CA LEU A 163 -22.90 -3.47 -1.02
C LEU A 163 -24.08 -2.59 -1.47
N TYR A 164 -24.37 -2.49 -2.77
CA TYR A 164 -25.49 -1.65 -3.20
C TYR A 164 -26.86 -2.22 -2.76
N GLU A 165 -27.04 -3.55 -2.85
CA GLU A 165 -28.29 -4.23 -2.49
C GLU A 165 -28.12 -5.31 -1.43
N GLU A 166 -29.20 -5.55 -0.69
CA GLU A 166 -29.34 -6.57 0.37
C GLU A 166 -29.59 -7.96 -0.23
N GLU A 167 -28.64 -8.48 -1.01
CA GLU A 167 -28.74 -9.86 -1.52
C GLU A 167 -28.38 -10.88 -0.44
N LYS A 168 -29.32 -11.79 -0.14
CA LYS A 168 -29.21 -12.76 0.96
C LYS A 168 -28.04 -13.72 0.80
N ASP A 169 -27.72 -14.11 -0.43
CA ASP A 169 -26.66 -15.10 -0.70
C ASP A 169 -25.28 -14.46 -0.59
N LEU A 170 -25.11 -13.27 -1.16
CA LEU A 170 -23.90 -12.44 -0.99
C LEU A 170 -23.63 -12.10 0.46
N ARG A 171 -24.67 -11.81 1.24
CA ARG A 171 -24.55 -11.63 2.69
C ARG A 171 -23.95 -12.85 3.36
N GLN A 172 -24.55 -14.04 3.16
CA GLN A 172 -24.08 -15.26 3.81
C GLN A 172 -22.65 -15.60 3.40
N HIS A 173 -22.33 -15.36 2.13
CA HIS A 173 -20.98 -15.53 1.60
C HIS A 173 -20.00 -14.59 2.31
N ALA A 174 -20.30 -13.28 2.39
CA ALA A 174 -19.44 -12.31 3.05
C ALA A 174 -19.31 -12.56 4.56
N GLU A 175 -20.39 -12.91 5.26
CA GLU A 175 -20.38 -13.29 6.68
C GLU A 175 -19.45 -14.49 6.95
N ARG A 176 -19.45 -15.49 6.04
CA ARG A 176 -18.53 -16.63 6.13
C ARG A 176 -17.07 -16.18 5.96
N LEU A 177 -16.79 -15.30 5.02
CA LEU A 177 -15.43 -14.76 4.81
C LEU A 177 -14.96 -13.95 6.02
N PHE A 178 -15.83 -13.15 6.64
CA PHE A 178 -15.51 -12.45 7.88
C PHE A 178 -15.20 -13.38 9.05
N LYS A 179 -15.98 -14.46 9.24
CA LYS A 179 -15.69 -15.45 10.29
C LYS A 179 -14.33 -16.10 10.07
N MET A 180 -14.01 -16.41 8.81
CA MET A 180 -12.69 -16.91 8.42
C MET A 180 -11.59 -15.87 8.71
N ALA A 181 -11.82 -14.59 8.41
CA ALA A 181 -10.90 -13.50 8.70
C ALA A 181 -10.55 -13.41 10.18
N ILE A 182 -11.56 -13.37 11.05
CA ILE A 182 -11.41 -13.31 12.50
C ILE A 182 -10.59 -14.50 12.99
N THR A 183 -10.95 -15.72 12.58
CA THR A 183 -10.24 -16.95 12.96
C THR A 183 -8.76 -16.88 12.55
N THR A 184 -8.50 -16.33 11.36
CA THR A 184 -7.16 -16.21 10.79
C THR A 184 -6.33 -15.16 11.53
N THR A 185 -6.91 -14.02 11.86
CA THR A 185 -6.28 -12.98 12.70
C THR A 185 -5.94 -13.52 14.09
N GLU A 186 -6.88 -14.19 14.75
CA GLU A 186 -6.65 -14.83 16.05
C GLU A 186 -5.53 -15.87 16.01
N LEU A 187 -5.49 -16.70 14.96
CA LEU A 187 -4.44 -17.69 14.77
C LEU A 187 -3.07 -17.02 14.55
N GLN A 188 -3.00 -15.93 13.78
CA GLN A 188 -1.76 -15.17 13.61
C GLN A 188 -1.28 -14.51 14.91
N GLU A 189 -2.18 -13.93 15.71
CA GLU A 189 -1.80 -13.39 17.02
C GLU A 189 -1.28 -14.48 17.96
N ARG A 190 -1.89 -15.67 17.93
CA ARG A 190 -1.39 -16.83 18.69
C ARG A 190 -0.02 -17.27 18.21
N ILE A 191 0.22 -17.33 16.90
CA ILE A 191 1.54 -17.63 16.32
C ILE A 191 2.57 -16.61 16.82
N LYS A 192 2.28 -15.30 16.72
CA LYS A 192 3.19 -14.24 17.18
C LYS A 192 3.53 -14.35 18.66
N LYS A 193 2.54 -14.65 19.51
CA LYS A 193 2.76 -14.90 20.95
C LYS A 193 3.61 -16.15 21.20
N MET A 194 3.37 -17.23 20.46
CA MET A 194 4.17 -18.46 20.55
C MET A 194 5.60 -18.27 20.04
N GLU A 195 5.81 -17.44 19.01
CA GLU A 195 7.15 -17.08 18.52
C GLU A 195 7.94 -16.32 19.60
N ALA A 196 7.33 -15.31 20.22
CA ALA A 196 7.94 -14.59 21.33
C ALA A 196 8.30 -15.53 22.49
N LEU A 197 7.38 -16.40 22.92
CA LEU A 197 7.63 -17.39 23.97
C LEU A 197 8.74 -18.39 23.60
N ARG A 198 8.81 -18.84 22.33
CA ARG A 198 9.87 -19.73 21.85
C ARG A 198 11.23 -19.04 21.93
N ASP A 199 11.28 -17.76 21.57
CA ASP A 199 12.52 -16.97 21.60
C ASP A 199 12.99 -16.68 23.05
N GLU A 200 12.08 -16.69 24.04
CA GLU A 200 12.41 -16.61 25.48
C GLU A 200 12.97 -17.92 26.06
N VAL A 201 12.56 -19.09 25.56
CA VAL A 201 12.95 -20.42 26.10
C VAL A 201 14.05 -21.12 25.31
N VAL A 202 14.88 -20.37 24.58
CA VAL A 202 15.98 -20.92 23.74
C VAL A 202 16.96 -21.81 24.52
N SER A 203 17.10 -21.59 25.83
CA SER A 203 17.96 -22.39 26.72
C SER A 203 17.33 -23.72 27.18
N ASP A 204 16.02 -23.90 27.03
CA ASP A 204 15.31 -25.14 27.34
C ASP A 204 14.99 -25.90 26.05
N THR A 205 15.84 -26.87 25.71
CA THR A 205 15.78 -27.63 24.46
C THR A 205 14.45 -28.40 24.29
N GLU A 206 13.87 -28.93 25.37
CA GLU A 206 12.60 -29.68 25.27
C GLU A 206 11.42 -28.74 25.02
N LEU A 207 11.33 -27.63 25.76
CA LEU A 207 10.30 -26.61 25.56
C LEU A 207 10.42 -25.92 24.19
N PHE A 208 11.65 -25.64 23.75
CA PHE A 208 11.91 -25.06 22.43
C PHE A 208 11.37 -25.96 21.32
N HIS A 209 11.69 -27.26 21.33
CA HIS A 209 11.21 -28.19 20.31
C HIS A 209 9.68 -28.38 20.35
N LEU A 210 9.07 -28.38 21.54
CA LEU A 210 7.61 -28.45 21.68
C LEU A 210 6.91 -27.21 21.09
N LEU A 211 7.44 -26.02 21.36
CA LEU A 211 6.91 -24.75 20.83
C LEU A 211 7.12 -24.66 19.32
N ASP A 212 8.28 -25.07 18.81
CA ASP A 212 8.57 -25.02 17.38
C ASP A 212 7.67 -26.00 16.58
N ALA A 213 7.38 -27.19 17.12
CA ALA A 213 6.42 -28.12 16.53
C ALA A 213 4.98 -27.54 16.51
N ARG A 214 4.56 -26.87 17.59
CA ARG A 214 3.25 -26.20 17.65
C ARG A 214 3.16 -25.01 16.70
N LEU A 215 4.23 -24.23 16.58
CA LEU A 215 4.34 -23.13 15.63
C LEU A 215 4.24 -23.62 14.19
N SER A 216 4.92 -24.72 13.87
CA SER A 216 4.84 -25.36 12.55
C SER A 216 3.40 -25.78 12.21
N ALA A 217 2.72 -26.47 13.13
CA ALA A 217 1.33 -26.88 12.95
C ALA A 217 0.37 -25.69 12.76
N ALA A 218 0.52 -24.63 13.57
CA ALA A 218 -0.30 -23.42 13.46
C ALA A 218 -0.06 -22.67 12.14
N ARG A 219 1.19 -22.60 11.66
CA ARG A 219 1.52 -22.01 10.34
C ARG A 219 0.92 -22.83 9.20
N ASP A 220 0.89 -24.15 9.31
CA ASP A 220 0.28 -25.01 8.29
C ASP A 220 -1.26 -24.91 8.27
N GLU A 221 -1.90 -24.74 9.44
CA GLU A 221 -3.33 -24.40 9.54
C GLU A 221 -3.62 -23.05 8.87
N LEU A 222 -2.78 -22.05 9.14
CA LEU A 222 -2.88 -20.73 8.53
C LEU A 222 -2.77 -20.80 7.00
N LYS A 223 -1.80 -21.54 6.46
CA LYS A 223 -1.64 -21.75 5.00
C LYS A 223 -2.86 -22.41 4.37
N LYS A 224 -3.53 -23.33 5.07
CA LYS A 224 -4.77 -23.98 4.58
C LYS A 224 -5.94 -23.01 4.51
N LEU A 225 -6.04 -22.07 5.45
CA LEU A 225 -7.07 -21.02 5.46
C LEU A 225 -6.87 -20.01 4.32
N PHE A 226 -5.61 -19.72 3.96
CA PHE A 226 -5.24 -18.80 2.88
C PHE A 226 -5.03 -19.50 1.52
N HIS A 227 -5.95 -20.32 1.00
CA HIS A 227 -5.89 -20.72 -0.43
C HIS A 227 -5.98 -19.48 -1.34
N ILE A 228 -4.81 -18.89 -1.60
CA ILE A 228 -4.55 -17.71 -2.42
C ILE A 228 -3.31 -18.05 -3.23
N SER A 229 -3.54 -18.43 -4.49
CA SER A 229 -2.47 -18.53 -5.48
C SER A 229 -1.79 -17.17 -5.61
N ALA A 230 -0.46 -17.19 -5.62
CA ALA A 230 0.49 -16.08 -5.73
C ALA A 230 -0.11 -14.72 -6.17
N MET A 231 -0.34 -13.82 -5.21
CA MET A 231 -0.46 -12.40 -5.50
C MET A 231 0.94 -11.82 -5.69
N ASP A 232 1.29 -11.51 -6.93
CA ASP A 232 2.50 -10.74 -7.26
C ASP A 232 2.33 -9.30 -6.75
N THR A 233 3.26 -8.87 -5.89
CA THR A 233 3.18 -7.64 -5.07
C THR A 233 3.86 -6.43 -5.72
N SER A 234 4.18 -6.51 -7.02
CA SER A 234 5.04 -5.56 -7.72
C SER A 234 4.36 -4.28 -8.26
N GLY A 235 3.11 -3.99 -7.88
CA GLY A 235 2.36 -2.81 -8.34
C GLY A 235 2.91 -1.47 -7.83
N THR A 236 3.57 -0.72 -8.73
CA THR A 236 4.25 0.58 -8.55
C THR A 236 3.30 1.77 -8.29
N LEU A 237 3.49 2.53 -7.20
CA LEU A 237 2.71 3.74 -6.87
C LEU A 237 2.95 4.95 -7.80
N GLY A 238 4.04 4.95 -8.58
CA GLY A 238 4.58 6.15 -9.25
C GLY A 238 3.73 6.85 -10.32
N HIS A 239 2.54 6.33 -10.67
CA HIS A 239 1.66 6.91 -11.70
C HIS A 239 0.31 7.45 -11.17
N THR A 240 0.08 7.41 -9.85
CA THR A 240 -1.28 7.48 -9.25
C THR A 240 -1.66 8.86 -8.68
N LEU A 241 -0.68 9.76 -8.50
CA LEU A 241 -0.83 11.03 -7.81
C LEU A 241 -0.55 12.20 -8.76
N SER A 242 -1.29 13.31 -8.62
CA SER A 242 -0.94 14.57 -9.30
C SER A 242 0.47 15.03 -8.87
N ALA A 243 1.16 15.86 -9.67
CA ALA A 243 2.51 16.34 -9.32
C ALA A 243 2.57 17.00 -7.93
N GLU A 244 1.57 17.86 -7.64
CA GLU A 244 1.44 18.53 -6.34
C GLU A 244 1.13 17.54 -5.20
N ALA A 245 0.31 16.52 -5.44
CA ALA A 245 0.01 15.49 -4.45
C ALA A 245 1.21 14.54 -4.21
N SER A 246 2.00 14.25 -5.25
CA SER A 246 3.23 13.44 -5.16
C SER A 246 4.30 14.15 -4.34
N GLU A 247 4.50 15.45 -4.58
CA GLU A 247 5.50 16.25 -3.86
C GLU A 247 5.12 16.42 -2.39
N LYS A 248 3.84 16.70 -2.10
CA LYS A 248 3.33 16.79 -0.73
C LYS A 248 3.34 15.45 0.01
N ALA A 249 3.04 14.35 -0.68
CA ALA A 249 3.16 13.00 -0.15
C ALA A 249 4.62 12.65 0.17
N ARG A 250 5.54 13.03 -0.73
CA ARG A 250 6.98 12.85 -0.55
C ARG A 250 7.50 13.62 0.65
N GLU A 251 7.24 14.92 0.74
CA GLU A 251 7.68 15.76 1.86
C GLU A 251 7.19 15.19 3.20
N LYS A 252 5.92 14.78 3.25
CA LYS A 252 5.34 14.16 4.44
C LYS A 252 5.98 12.81 4.79
N LEU A 253 6.30 11.98 3.79
CA LEU A 253 6.98 10.70 3.99
C LEU A 253 8.44 10.90 4.45
N GLU A 254 9.16 11.87 3.89
CA GLU A 254 10.52 12.22 4.31
C GLU A 254 10.51 12.68 5.78
N ILE A 255 9.62 13.61 6.16
CA ILE A 255 9.45 14.04 7.56
C ILE A 255 9.10 12.85 8.48
N THR A 256 8.25 11.94 8.02
CA THR A 256 7.85 10.76 8.81
C THR A 256 9.02 9.80 9.01
N ILE A 257 9.84 9.58 7.97
CA ILE A 257 11.04 8.72 8.04
C ILE A 257 12.06 9.34 8.99
N ASP A 258 12.28 10.65 8.93
CA ASP A 258 13.20 11.36 9.81
C ASP A 258 12.76 11.24 11.29
N GLY A 259 11.47 11.41 11.57
CA GLY A 259 10.93 11.21 12.93
C GLY A 259 11.10 9.77 13.44
N LEU A 260 10.94 8.77 12.57
CA LEU A 260 11.18 7.36 12.92
C LEU A 260 12.67 7.05 13.10
N GLU A 261 13.55 7.75 12.39
CA GLU A 261 15.01 7.67 12.57
C GLU A 261 15.43 8.17 13.95
N GLU A 262 14.90 9.31 14.37
CA GLU A 262 15.12 9.86 15.71
C GLU A 262 14.57 8.93 16.80
N GLU A 263 13.37 8.37 16.61
CA GLU A 263 12.78 7.40 17.54
C GLU A 263 13.64 6.13 17.67
N GLU A 264 14.16 5.60 16.55
CA GLU A 264 15.04 4.44 16.55
C GLU A 264 16.36 4.72 17.29
N GLU A 265 16.99 5.88 17.07
CA GLU A 265 18.24 6.26 17.74
C GLU A 265 18.04 6.41 19.26
N ASN A 266 16.95 7.06 19.67
CA ASN A 266 16.55 7.14 21.08
C ASN A 266 16.34 5.75 21.68
N LEU A 267 15.65 4.86 20.97
CA LEU A 267 15.37 3.52 21.48
C LEU A 267 16.64 2.64 21.56
N LYS A 268 17.58 2.80 20.62
CA LYS A 268 18.90 2.15 20.65
C LYS A 268 19.73 2.60 21.84
N THR A 269 19.83 3.90 22.09
CA THR A 269 20.60 4.45 23.22
C THR A 269 20.03 4.01 24.57
N LEU A 270 18.69 4.01 24.69
CA LEU A 270 18.00 3.41 25.82
C LEU A 270 18.40 1.93 25.96
N ARG A 271 18.22 1.10 24.92
CA ARG A 271 18.54 -0.34 24.96
C ARG A 271 20.00 -0.60 25.36
N GLU A 272 20.96 0.14 24.84
CA GLU A 272 22.37 0.05 25.25
C GLU A 272 22.58 0.37 26.74
N THR A 273 21.85 1.35 27.27
CA THR A 273 21.90 1.72 28.69
C THR A 273 21.40 0.60 29.58
N ASP A 274 20.27 -0.02 29.21
CA ASP A 274 19.73 -1.17 29.94
C ASP A 274 20.64 -2.40 29.80
N GLN A 275 21.25 -2.62 28.64
CA GLN A 275 22.17 -3.75 28.44
C GLN A 275 23.40 -3.62 29.35
N LYS A 276 24.00 -2.43 29.43
CA LYS A 276 25.13 -2.16 30.35
C LYS A 276 24.76 -2.41 31.82
N ARG A 277 23.53 -2.08 32.22
CA ARG A 277 23.02 -2.36 33.57
C ARG A 277 22.86 -3.86 33.80
N LEU A 278 22.39 -4.59 32.79
CA LEU A 278 22.21 -6.04 32.86
C LEU A 278 23.56 -6.74 33.01
N ASP A 279 24.52 -6.38 32.17
CA ASP A 279 25.88 -6.95 32.19
C ASP A 279 26.55 -6.71 33.57
N ALA A 280 26.43 -5.49 34.13
CA ALA A 280 26.97 -5.18 35.45
C ALA A 280 26.32 -5.99 36.60
N LEU A 281 25.01 -6.25 36.52
CA LEU A 281 24.32 -7.10 37.50
C LEU A 281 24.70 -8.58 37.34
N GLN A 282 24.90 -9.04 36.10
CA GLN A 282 25.36 -10.40 35.80
C GLN A 282 26.79 -10.64 36.30
N GLU A 283 27.73 -9.71 36.04
CA GLU A 283 29.10 -9.80 36.57
C GLU A 283 29.13 -9.84 38.10
N ARG A 284 28.28 -9.06 38.77
CA ARG A 284 28.13 -9.11 40.23
C ARG A 284 27.60 -10.45 40.72
N LYS A 285 26.62 -11.03 40.03
CA LYS A 285 26.08 -12.37 40.35
C LYS A 285 27.17 -13.43 40.26
N GLU A 286 28.00 -13.37 39.24
CA GLU A 286 29.13 -14.28 39.03
C GLU A 286 30.22 -14.10 40.10
N ALA A 287 30.53 -12.85 40.48
CA ALA A 287 31.50 -12.54 41.52
C ALA A 287 31.02 -12.89 42.94
N ALA A 288 29.71 -12.85 43.21
CA ALA A 288 29.13 -13.07 44.54
C ALA A 288 28.98 -14.55 44.95
N THR A 289 29.52 -15.51 44.19
CA THR A 289 29.35 -16.96 44.47
C THR A 289 27.86 -17.35 44.54
N ASN A 290 27.06 -16.92 43.56
CA ASN A 290 25.66 -17.32 43.35
C ASN A 290 24.59 -16.90 44.37
N GLN A 291 24.81 -15.85 45.18
CA GLN A 291 23.71 -15.23 45.95
C GLN A 291 23.60 -13.73 45.67
N LEU A 292 22.74 -13.39 44.70
CA LEU A 292 22.19 -12.04 44.60
C LEU A 292 21.20 -11.82 45.74
N THR A 293 20.99 -10.56 46.11
CA THR A 293 19.84 -10.21 46.96
C THR A 293 18.53 -10.41 46.18
N ALA A 294 17.43 -10.66 46.89
CA ALA A 294 16.11 -10.80 46.26
C ALA A 294 15.70 -9.54 45.45
N GLU A 295 16.19 -8.36 45.85
CA GLU A 295 16.00 -7.10 45.13
C GLU A 295 16.75 -7.10 43.79
N GLU A 296 18.01 -7.56 43.77
CA GLU A 296 18.81 -7.66 42.54
C GLU A 296 18.30 -8.74 41.57
N GLU A 297 17.78 -9.86 42.08
CA GLU A 297 17.12 -10.87 41.23
C GLU A 297 15.85 -10.32 40.56
N MET A 298 15.08 -9.53 41.30
CA MET A 298 13.89 -8.87 40.77
C MET A 298 14.27 -7.79 39.74
N GLU A 299 15.32 -7.00 40.00
CA GLU A 299 15.84 -6.01 39.06
C GLU A 299 16.36 -6.66 37.78
N LEU A 300 17.12 -7.75 37.87
CA LEU A 300 17.62 -8.50 36.73
C LEU A 300 16.47 -9.06 35.86
N SER A 301 15.42 -9.61 36.49
CA SER A 301 14.21 -10.07 35.78
C SER A 301 13.44 -8.92 35.11
N ALA A 302 13.37 -7.76 35.75
CA ALA A 302 12.69 -6.59 35.18
C ALA A 302 13.46 -6.02 33.98
N LEU A 303 14.79 -5.96 34.08
CA LEU A 303 15.65 -5.40 33.04
C LEU A 303 15.70 -6.29 31.79
N ASN A 304 15.71 -7.62 31.94
CA ASN A 304 15.58 -8.56 30.83
C ASN A 304 14.27 -8.34 30.06
N ARG A 305 13.14 -8.27 30.78
CA ARG A 305 11.82 -7.98 30.16
C ARG A 305 11.80 -6.63 29.44
N GLN A 306 12.48 -5.63 30.00
CA GLN A 306 12.58 -4.30 29.41
C GLN A 306 13.42 -4.30 28.11
N LEU A 307 14.52 -5.05 28.08
CA LEU A 307 15.36 -5.24 26.89
C LEU A 307 14.63 -5.98 25.77
N GLU A 308 13.85 -7.01 26.09
CA GLU A 308 12.99 -7.72 25.15
C GLU A 308 11.93 -6.81 24.54
N GLN A 309 11.23 -6.02 25.37
CA GLN A 309 10.25 -5.04 24.89
C GLN A 309 10.87 -4.02 23.93
N ARG A 310 12.07 -3.51 24.24
CA ARG A 310 12.79 -2.57 23.36
C ARG A 310 13.25 -3.23 22.06
N ALA A 311 13.64 -4.50 22.08
CA ALA A 311 13.99 -5.23 20.86
C ALA A 311 12.78 -5.38 19.92
N ILE A 312 11.59 -5.70 20.46
CA ILE A 312 10.33 -5.77 19.70
C ILE A 312 9.98 -4.40 19.09
N GLN A 313 10.12 -3.32 19.88
CA GLN A 313 9.86 -1.97 19.41
C GLN A 313 10.83 -1.55 18.28
N LEU A 314 12.13 -1.89 18.39
CA LEU A 314 13.11 -1.66 17.32
C LEU A 314 12.75 -2.39 16.04
N LEU A 315 12.39 -3.68 16.11
CA LEU A 315 11.97 -4.46 14.94
C LEU A 315 10.73 -3.86 14.27
N ALA A 316 9.76 -3.38 15.06
CA ALA A 316 8.57 -2.71 14.55
C ALA A 316 8.92 -1.39 13.85
N LEU A 317 9.81 -0.58 14.42
CA LEU A 317 10.30 0.66 13.83
C LEU A 317 11.07 0.41 12.52
N GLU A 318 11.99 -0.55 12.51
CA GLU A 318 12.74 -0.94 11.31
C GLU A 318 11.82 -1.39 10.18
N SER A 319 10.77 -2.16 10.51
CA SER A 319 9.74 -2.59 9.55
C SER A 319 8.97 -1.39 8.96
N ARG A 320 8.49 -0.47 9.81
CA ARG A 320 7.82 0.76 9.36
C ARG A 320 8.71 1.61 8.46
N LYS A 321 9.96 1.85 8.87
CA LYS A 321 10.94 2.60 8.07
C LYS A 321 11.20 1.93 6.72
N ARG A 322 11.35 0.60 6.69
CA ARG A 322 11.54 -0.15 5.45
C ARG A 322 10.35 0.02 4.50
N ASN A 323 9.13 0.01 5.02
CA ASN A 323 7.92 0.24 4.23
C ASN A 323 7.86 1.68 3.70
N TYR A 324 8.03 2.69 4.55
CA TYR A 324 8.01 4.08 4.11
C TYR A 324 9.15 4.44 3.14
N ARG A 325 10.35 3.89 3.33
CA ARG A 325 11.45 4.06 2.36
C ARG A 325 11.15 3.39 1.02
N ARG A 326 10.49 2.23 1.04
CA ARG A 326 10.02 1.56 -0.17
C ARG A 326 8.95 2.42 -0.88
N GLU A 327 7.99 2.97 -0.14
CA GLU A 327 6.99 3.92 -0.67
C GLU A 327 7.64 5.19 -1.24
N LEU A 328 8.59 5.79 -0.51
CA LEU A 328 9.37 6.94 -0.96
C LEU A 328 10.15 6.62 -2.25
N SER A 329 10.71 5.41 -2.36
CA SER A 329 11.40 4.97 -3.58
C SER A 329 10.45 4.88 -4.77
N PHE A 330 9.17 4.53 -4.55
CA PHE A 330 8.14 4.50 -5.59
C PHE A 330 7.67 5.89 -6.03
N LEU A 331 7.72 6.88 -5.13
CA LEU A 331 7.48 8.28 -5.49
C LEU A 331 8.68 8.91 -6.21
N ARG A 332 9.91 8.49 -5.88
CA ARG A 332 11.14 8.90 -6.57
C ARG A 332 11.25 8.37 -7.99
N THR A 333 10.56 7.28 -8.34
CA THR A 333 10.69 6.61 -9.64
C THR A 333 9.92 7.27 -10.80
N SER A 334 9.16 8.34 -10.56
CA SER A 334 8.49 9.06 -11.64
C SER A 334 9.36 10.21 -12.16
N HIS A 335 10.53 9.90 -12.75
CA HIS A 335 11.31 10.85 -13.57
C HIS A 335 10.47 11.43 -14.72
N ARG A 336 9.30 10.83 -14.98
CA ARG A 336 8.29 11.27 -15.93
C ARG A 336 8.07 12.77 -15.96
N THR A 337 7.86 13.41 -14.81
CA THR A 337 7.60 14.86 -14.77
C THR A 337 8.85 15.66 -15.14
N GLU A 338 10.00 15.28 -14.60
CA GLU A 338 11.28 15.96 -14.83
C GLU A 338 11.77 15.80 -16.29
N ILE A 339 11.72 14.57 -16.81
CA ILE A 339 11.99 14.26 -18.22
C ILE A 339 11.00 14.99 -19.12
N PHE A 340 9.71 15.01 -18.77
CA PHE A 340 8.72 15.73 -19.55
C PHE A 340 9.03 17.23 -19.61
N GLU A 341 9.37 17.86 -18.49
CA GLU A 341 9.73 19.28 -18.45
C GLU A 341 11.02 19.56 -19.23
N ILE A 342 12.05 18.71 -19.11
CA ILE A 342 13.29 18.81 -19.90
C ILE A 342 12.97 18.73 -21.41
N LEU A 343 12.28 17.67 -21.83
CA LEU A 343 11.94 17.46 -23.25
C LEU A 343 10.99 18.53 -23.78
N ASN A 344 10.07 19.04 -22.97
CA ASN A 344 9.12 20.06 -23.40
C ASN A 344 9.76 21.44 -23.50
N ASN A 345 10.60 21.81 -22.54
CA ASN A 345 11.11 23.18 -22.41
C ASN A 345 12.48 23.37 -23.04
N ARG A 346 13.28 22.30 -23.19
CA ARG A 346 14.70 22.39 -23.58
C ARG A 346 15.02 21.73 -24.93
N PHE A 347 14.16 20.85 -25.43
CA PHE A 347 14.33 20.23 -26.75
C PHE A 347 13.43 20.90 -27.77
N ASP A 348 13.92 21.15 -28.99
CA ASP A 348 13.04 21.48 -30.12
C ASP A 348 12.47 20.20 -30.80
N ILE A 349 11.66 20.37 -31.84
CA ILE A 349 11.03 19.23 -32.55
C ILE A 349 12.08 18.37 -33.25
N ASN A 350 13.13 18.96 -33.81
CA ASN A 350 14.17 18.23 -34.54
C ASN A 350 15.04 17.43 -33.55
N GLU A 351 15.33 18.00 -32.38
CA GLU A 351 16.04 17.32 -31.30
C GLU A 351 15.23 16.16 -30.74
N LEU A 352 13.90 16.30 -30.62
CA LEU A 352 13.01 15.20 -30.22
C LEU A 352 12.97 14.08 -31.26
N GLN A 353 12.91 14.42 -32.55
CA GLN A 353 12.99 13.44 -33.63
C GLN A 353 14.35 12.72 -33.64
N THR A 354 15.42 13.45 -33.37
CA THR A 354 16.79 12.90 -33.26
C THR A 354 16.91 11.97 -32.07
N LEU A 355 16.35 12.35 -30.91
CA LEU A 355 16.27 11.49 -29.72
C LEU A 355 15.50 10.20 -30.02
N CYS A 356 14.35 10.29 -30.69
CA CYS A 356 13.57 9.10 -31.07
C CYS A 356 14.34 8.20 -32.05
N PHE A 357 15.00 8.78 -33.05
CA PHE A 357 15.83 8.04 -34.00
C PHE A 357 16.96 7.28 -33.30
N LEU A 358 17.67 7.93 -32.37
CA LEU A 358 18.76 7.28 -31.62
C LEU A 358 18.28 6.18 -30.67
N LEU A 359 17.00 6.21 -30.27
CA LEU A 359 16.35 5.19 -29.45
C LEU A 359 15.66 4.09 -30.28
N ASP A 360 15.78 4.12 -31.60
CA ASP A 360 15.07 3.22 -32.53
C ASP A 360 13.53 3.30 -32.36
N ILE A 361 13.02 4.51 -32.20
CA ILE A 361 11.60 4.83 -32.04
C ILE A 361 11.14 5.68 -33.22
N ASP A 362 10.08 5.23 -33.90
CA ASP A 362 9.42 6.02 -34.93
C ASP A 362 8.65 7.19 -34.32
N TYR A 363 9.19 8.41 -34.47
CA TYR A 363 8.55 9.64 -33.98
C TYR A 363 7.17 9.87 -34.60
N GLU A 364 6.98 9.56 -35.88
CA GLU A 364 5.71 9.77 -36.57
C GLU A 364 4.65 8.75 -36.09
N GLY A 365 5.09 7.53 -35.77
CA GLY A 365 4.27 6.48 -35.15
C GLY A 365 3.85 6.75 -33.69
N LEU A 366 4.47 7.71 -32.99
CA LEU A 366 4.05 8.08 -31.64
C LEU A 366 2.67 8.75 -31.63
N SER A 367 1.86 8.46 -30.61
CA SER A 367 0.52 9.04 -30.48
C SER A 367 0.57 10.55 -30.19
N GLY A 368 -0.42 11.29 -30.71
CA GLY A 368 -0.56 12.74 -30.49
C GLY A 368 -0.16 13.62 -31.67
N LEU A 369 -0.80 14.79 -31.78
CA LEU A 369 -0.66 15.70 -32.93
C LEU A 369 0.30 16.87 -32.69
N ASN A 370 0.72 17.09 -31.45
CA ASN A 370 1.57 18.21 -31.07
C ASN A 370 2.77 17.73 -30.24
N LYS A 371 3.79 18.57 -30.12
CA LYS A 371 5.05 18.29 -29.40
C LYS A 371 4.80 17.72 -28.00
N VAL A 372 3.90 18.35 -27.24
CA VAL A 372 3.56 17.94 -25.87
C VAL A 372 3.00 16.51 -25.85
N SER A 373 2.03 16.19 -26.70
CA SER A 373 1.44 14.85 -26.77
C SER A 373 2.45 13.81 -27.27
N LYS A 374 3.31 14.17 -28.23
CA LYS A 374 4.40 13.31 -28.74
C LYS A 374 5.42 12.99 -27.64
N ILE A 375 5.82 13.98 -26.82
CA ILE A 375 6.71 13.76 -25.66
C ILE A 375 6.06 12.81 -24.65
N ARG A 376 4.78 12.99 -24.33
CA ARG A 376 4.06 12.07 -23.43
C ARG A 376 4.02 10.66 -23.99
N SER A 377 3.77 10.52 -25.30
CA SER A 377 3.79 9.22 -25.97
C SER A 377 5.18 8.58 -25.96
N LEU A 378 6.24 9.37 -26.14
CA LEU A 378 7.63 8.91 -26.07
C LEU A 378 7.96 8.39 -24.66
N ILE A 379 7.66 9.18 -23.62
CA ILE A 379 7.91 8.81 -22.23
C ILE A 379 7.16 7.52 -21.86
N ASN A 380 5.87 7.43 -22.21
CA ASN A 380 5.09 6.21 -22.04
C ASN A 380 5.71 5.00 -22.76
N PHE A 381 6.22 5.20 -23.98
CA PHE A 381 6.81 4.13 -24.77
C PHE A 381 8.10 3.58 -24.12
N VAL A 382 8.98 4.46 -23.63
CA VAL A 382 10.23 4.05 -22.98
C VAL A 382 10.00 3.47 -21.59
N GLU A 383 8.99 3.95 -20.85
CA GLU A 383 8.59 3.39 -19.55
C GLU A 383 8.08 1.95 -19.71
N ARG A 384 7.20 1.70 -20.69
CA ARG A 384 6.67 0.34 -20.98
C ARG A 384 7.76 -0.66 -21.32
N ARG A 385 8.81 -0.22 -22.01
CA ARG A 385 9.95 -1.06 -22.40
C ARG A 385 11.06 -1.12 -21.34
N ARG A 386 10.92 -0.41 -20.21
CA ARG A 386 11.93 -0.29 -19.15
C ARG A 386 13.29 0.23 -19.67
N VAL A 387 13.25 1.19 -20.60
CA VAL A 387 14.44 1.80 -21.23
C VAL A 387 14.56 3.30 -20.95
N VAL A 388 14.00 3.77 -19.82
CA VAL A 388 14.10 5.18 -19.38
C VAL A 388 15.56 5.60 -19.22
N ASP A 389 16.42 4.71 -18.75
CA ASP A 389 17.87 4.93 -18.62
C ASP A 389 18.54 5.21 -19.96
N GLU A 390 18.11 4.54 -21.03
CA GLU A 390 18.64 4.77 -22.38
C GLU A 390 18.15 6.10 -22.94
N LEU A 391 16.92 6.50 -22.64
CA LEU A 391 16.41 7.83 -22.98
C LEU A 391 17.23 8.93 -22.28
N ILE A 392 17.51 8.79 -20.98
CA ILE A 392 18.35 9.75 -20.25
C ILE A 392 19.77 9.78 -20.83
N LYS A 393 20.42 8.62 -21.01
CA LYS A 393 21.78 8.55 -21.59
C LYS A 393 21.86 9.14 -22.99
N THR A 394 20.83 8.96 -23.81
CA THR A 394 20.78 9.51 -25.17
C THR A 394 20.46 10.99 -25.16
N GLY A 395 19.58 11.43 -24.26
CA GLY A 395 19.29 12.84 -24.00
C GLY A 395 20.54 13.63 -23.61
N VAL A 396 21.36 13.09 -22.70
CA VAL A 396 22.66 13.68 -22.29
C VAL A 396 23.60 13.85 -23.49
N LYS A 397 23.59 12.93 -24.47
CA LYS A 397 24.43 13.05 -25.67
C LYS A 397 23.98 14.17 -26.62
N ILE A 398 22.69 14.51 -26.62
CA ILE A 398 22.14 15.58 -27.46
C ILE A 398 22.27 16.93 -26.75
N ARG A 399 22.06 16.95 -25.43
CA ARG A 399 22.15 18.13 -24.56
C ARG A 399 22.89 17.75 -23.27
N ASP A 400 24.20 17.97 -23.27
CA ASP A 400 25.08 17.78 -22.11
C ASP A 400 25.09 19.00 -21.16
N ASP A 401 24.46 20.10 -21.57
CA ASP A 401 24.31 21.35 -20.83
C ASP A 401 23.15 21.35 -19.82
N ILE A 402 22.35 20.27 -19.77
CA ILE A 402 21.17 20.13 -18.92
C ILE A 402 21.49 19.17 -17.77
N ASP A 403 20.99 19.48 -16.58
CA ASP A 403 21.01 18.54 -15.45
C ASP A 403 19.92 17.49 -15.65
N TRP A 404 20.34 16.25 -15.93
CA TRP A 404 19.41 15.14 -16.17
C TRP A 404 19.16 14.36 -14.86
N PRO A 405 17.96 13.76 -14.69
CA PRO A 405 17.65 12.97 -13.51
C PRO A 405 18.71 11.89 -13.27
N THR A 406 19.22 11.80 -12.04
CA THR A 406 20.25 10.81 -11.69
C THR A 406 19.62 9.42 -11.59
N LEU A 407 20.14 8.48 -12.39
CA LEU A 407 19.76 7.07 -12.29
C LEU A 407 20.30 6.51 -10.97
N SER A 408 19.41 6.17 -10.03
CA SER A 408 19.80 5.41 -8.84
C SER A 408 20.22 4.01 -9.30
N SER A 409 21.50 3.68 -9.11
CA SER A 409 22.08 2.35 -9.30
C SER A 409 21.45 1.28 -8.42
#